data_AF-A0A445CSK3-F1
#
_entry.id   AF-A0A445CSK3-F1
#
_cell.length_a   1.000
_cell.length_b   1.000
_cell.length_c   1.000
_cell.angle_alpha   90.00
_cell.angle_beta   90.00
_cell.angle_gamma   90.00
#
_symmetry.space_group_name_H-M   'P 1'
#
loop_
_entity.id
_entity.type
_entity.pdbx_description
1 polymer ?
#
loop_
_entity_poly.entity_id
_entity_poly.type
_entity_poly.pdbx_seq_one_letter_code
_entity_poly.pdbx_strand_id
1 'polypeptide(L)'
;MCKPALATALFSTISFLLGGITSLVSSFFGMKIATYANARTTLEVRKGVGKAFITTFRSGAVMGFFLVANGLLVLYIAINVFKVYYGDDWEGLFEAITGYGFGGSSMALFGRVGGGIYTKAADVGADLVGKVERNIPEDDPRNPAVIADNMGDNVGDIADMGSDLFGSYAESSCAALVASISSFGVNHELIAMLYPLIVSSVGIIVCLLTTLFATDFFEIKAVKEIEPAFKKQLIISTALMTIGIAIVSWIALPSSFTIFNFGIQKDVKNWQLFLCVAVGLWAGLIIGFVTEYNTSNAYSLVQDIADSCRTGATTDVIFGLALGYKSFIIPIFAIAASIFVSFSFAAMYGIAVAALGMLSTIATGLAIDAYGPISDNAGGIAEMAGMSHRIRERTDALEAAGTQLLLLERDLQLVLLRLCLWLSLVPL
;
A
#
# COMPACT_ATOMS: atom_id res chain seq x y z
N MET A 1 -3.22 -20.27 32.96
CA MET A 1 -2.38 -21.43 32.57
C MET A 1 -2.23 -21.38 31.07
N CYS A 2 -1.00 -21.22 30.58
CA CYS A 2 -0.71 -21.20 29.15
C CYS A 2 -1.03 -22.56 28.52
N LYS A 3 -1.48 -22.56 27.26
CA LYS A 3 -1.70 -23.76 26.48
C LYS A 3 -0.37 -24.43 26.11
N PRO A 4 -0.38 -25.72 25.73
CA PRO A 4 0.83 -26.41 25.31
C PRO A 4 1.46 -25.73 24.09
N ALA A 5 2.79 -25.59 24.06
CA ALA A 5 3.52 -25.02 22.92
C ALA A 5 3.22 -25.74 21.59
N LEU A 6 2.91 -27.04 21.64
CA LEU A 6 2.47 -27.80 20.46
C LEU A 6 1.15 -27.28 19.86
N ALA A 7 0.25 -26.76 20.70
CA ALA A 7 -0.97 -26.12 20.22
C ALA A 7 -0.64 -24.83 19.48
N THR A 8 0.23 -23.99 20.04
CA THR A 8 0.72 -22.78 19.36
C THR A 8 1.40 -23.09 18.04
N ALA A 9 2.23 -24.13 17.95
CA ALA A 9 2.81 -24.56 16.68
C ALA A 9 1.73 -24.93 15.62
N LEU A 10 0.68 -25.65 16.03
CA LEU A 10 -0.42 -26.01 15.14
C LEU A 10 -1.21 -24.77 14.68
N PHE A 11 -1.59 -23.89 15.60
CA PHE A 11 -2.35 -22.68 15.29
C PHE A 11 -1.52 -21.67 14.48
N SER A 12 -0.21 -21.54 14.71
CA SER A 12 0.70 -20.76 13.87
C SER A 12 0.78 -21.30 12.45
N THR A 13 0.74 -22.63 12.27
CA THR A 13 0.70 -23.23 10.93
C THR A 13 -0.62 -22.91 10.23
N ILE A 14 -1.74 -22.96 10.95
CA ILE A 14 -3.06 -22.62 10.41
C ILE A 14 -3.13 -21.14 10.03
N SER A 15 -2.64 -20.23 10.89
CA SER A 15 -2.62 -18.79 10.60
C SER A 15 -1.69 -18.46 9.43
N PHE A 16 -0.55 -19.15 9.30
CA PHE A 16 0.34 -19.06 8.14
C PHE A 16 -0.37 -19.43 6.84
N LEU A 17 -1.07 -20.56 6.80
CA LEU A 17 -1.83 -20.96 5.62
C LEU A 17 -2.98 -19.98 5.33
N LEU A 18 -3.67 -19.48 6.35
CA LEU A 18 -4.71 -18.46 6.18
C LEU A 18 -4.15 -17.17 5.58
N GLY A 19 -3.00 -16.69 6.09
CA GLY A 19 -2.31 -15.51 5.56
C GLY A 19 -1.87 -15.71 4.11
N GLY A 20 -1.27 -16.85 3.79
CA GLY A 20 -0.85 -17.18 2.43
C GLY A 20 -2.01 -17.28 1.44
N ILE A 21 -3.10 -17.95 1.81
CA ILE A 21 -4.31 -18.05 0.97
C ILE A 21 -4.93 -16.67 0.78
N THR A 22 -5.01 -15.86 1.84
CA THR A 22 -5.59 -14.51 1.77
C THR A 22 -4.77 -13.62 0.85
N SER A 23 -3.43 -13.72 0.91
CA SER A 23 -2.51 -13.02 0.01
C SER A 23 -2.73 -13.41 -1.46
N LEU A 24 -2.85 -14.71 -1.77
CA LEU A 24 -3.14 -15.18 -3.13
C LEU A 24 -4.52 -14.73 -3.64
N VAL A 25 -5.53 -14.78 -2.77
CA VAL A 25 -6.89 -14.31 -3.08
C VAL A 25 -6.88 -12.80 -3.39
N SER A 26 -6.18 -12.03 -2.55
CA SER A 26 -5.95 -10.59 -2.72
C SER A 26 -5.33 -10.27 -4.09
N SER A 27 -4.23 -10.93 -4.46
CA SER A 27 -3.60 -10.79 -5.78
C SER A 27 -4.53 -11.14 -6.93
N PHE A 28 -5.24 -12.27 -6.81
CA PHE A 28 -6.13 -12.76 -7.87
C PHE A 28 -7.29 -11.80 -8.13
N PHE A 29 -7.97 -11.30 -7.09
CA PHE A 29 -9.07 -10.37 -7.26
C PHE A 29 -8.61 -9.00 -7.78
N GLY A 30 -7.42 -8.52 -7.36
CA GLY A 30 -6.79 -7.34 -7.95
C GLY A 30 -6.57 -7.50 -9.46
N MET A 31 -5.95 -8.60 -9.87
CA MET A 31 -5.74 -8.90 -11.29
C MET A 31 -7.06 -9.01 -12.06
N LYS A 32 -8.09 -9.64 -11.47
CA LYS A 32 -9.40 -9.78 -12.10
C LYS A 32 -10.10 -8.46 -12.35
N ILE A 33 -10.00 -7.50 -11.43
CA ILE A 33 -10.60 -6.18 -11.67
C ILE A 33 -9.79 -5.37 -12.68
N ALA A 34 -8.46 -5.44 -12.64
CA ALA A 34 -7.60 -4.72 -13.59
C ALA A 34 -7.80 -5.19 -15.04
N THR A 35 -7.74 -6.50 -15.28
CA THR A 35 -7.98 -7.12 -16.60
C THR A 35 -9.41 -6.96 -17.12
N TYR A 36 -10.36 -6.61 -16.24
CA TYR A 36 -11.74 -6.30 -16.60
C TYR A 36 -11.95 -4.81 -16.92
N ALA A 37 -11.19 -3.95 -16.24
CA ALA A 37 -11.32 -2.51 -16.32
C ALA A 37 -10.50 -1.88 -17.46
N ASN A 38 -9.34 -2.44 -17.79
CA ASN A 38 -8.42 -1.88 -18.79
C ASN A 38 -9.11 -1.51 -20.12
N ALA A 39 -9.78 -2.47 -20.78
CA ALA A 39 -10.49 -2.22 -22.04
C ALA A 39 -11.65 -1.24 -21.88
N ARG A 40 -12.28 -1.18 -20.69
CA ARG A 40 -13.37 -0.22 -20.40
C ARG A 40 -12.83 1.19 -20.29
N THR A 41 -11.69 1.34 -19.61
CA THR A 41 -10.97 2.61 -19.57
C THR A 41 -10.66 3.07 -20.99
N THR A 42 -10.09 2.21 -21.85
CA THR A 42 -9.82 2.54 -23.26
C THR A 42 -11.07 3.04 -23.99
N LEU A 43 -12.22 2.38 -23.81
CA LEU A 43 -13.48 2.79 -24.43
C LEU A 43 -14.00 4.13 -23.87
N GLU A 44 -13.85 4.39 -22.58
CA GLU A 44 -14.29 5.62 -21.92
C GLU A 44 -13.39 6.83 -22.24
N VAL A 45 -12.12 6.63 -22.60
CA VAL A 45 -11.22 7.69 -23.09
C VAL A 45 -11.81 8.41 -24.30
N ARG A 46 -12.62 7.72 -25.12
CA ARG A 46 -13.35 8.33 -26.25
C ARG A 46 -14.25 9.48 -25.81
N LYS A 47 -14.83 9.41 -24.61
CA LYS A 47 -15.74 10.42 -24.05
C LYS A 47 -15.00 11.55 -23.32
N GLY A 48 -13.72 11.36 -23.00
CA GLY A 48 -12.89 12.36 -22.34
C GLY A 48 -12.06 11.79 -21.19
N VAL A 49 -11.04 12.55 -20.78
CA VAL A 49 -10.09 12.17 -19.72
C VAL A 49 -10.81 11.92 -18.39
N GLY A 50 -11.80 12.74 -18.03
CA GLY A 50 -12.54 12.57 -16.78
C GLY A 50 -13.34 11.26 -16.70
N LYS A 51 -13.94 10.80 -17.80
CA LYS A 51 -14.70 9.52 -17.81
C LYS A 51 -13.77 8.31 -17.71
N ALA A 52 -12.62 8.38 -18.40
CA ALA A 52 -11.58 7.38 -18.26
C ALA A 52 -11.04 7.33 -16.82
N PHE A 53 -10.68 8.49 -16.26
CA PHE A 53 -10.21 8.60 -14.89
C PHE A 53 -11.17 7.97 -13.89
N ILE A 54 -12.47 8.30 -13.95
CA ILE A 54 -13.47 7.74 -13.03
C ILE A 54 -13.54 6.22 -13.15
N THR A 55 -13.49 5.69 -14.37
CA THR A 55 -13.57 4.23 -14.62
C THR A 55 -12.35 3.52 -14.05
N THR A 56 -11.15 4.04 -14.32
CA THR A 56 -9.91 3.50 -13.77
C THR A 56 -9.86 3.62 -12.25
N PHE A 57 -10.15 4.80 -11.70
CA PHE A 57 -10.09 5.06 -10.26
C PHE A 57 -11.12 4.24 -9.48
N ARG A 58 -12.34 4.07 -10.00
CA ARG A 58 -13.33 3.16 -9.39
C ARG A 58 -12.85 1.71 -9.41
N SER A 59 -12.15 1.30 -10.45
CA SER A 59 -11.62 -0.06 -10.57
C SER A 59 -10.46 -0.30 -9.59
N GLY A 60 -9.56 0.67 -9.45
CA GLY A 60 -8.54 0.66 -8.39
C GLY A 60 -9.16 0.65 -7.00
N ALA A 61 -10.20 1.46 -6.76
CA ALA A 61 -10.93 1.45 -5.49
C ALA A 61 -11.54 0.08 -5.16
N VAL A 62 -12.10 -0.63 -6.14
CA VAL A 62 -12.61 -2.00 -5.92
C VAL A 62 -11.50 -2.92 -5.41
N MET A 63 -10.30 -2.86 -5.98
CA MET A 63 -9.15 -3.62 -5.48
C MET A 63 -8.80 -3.20 -4.04
N GLY A 64 -8.61 -1.90 -3.79
CA GLY A 64 -8.21 -1.38 -2.48
C GLY A 64 -9.21 -1.74 -1.36
N PHE A 65 -10.50 -1.47 -1.56
CA PHE A 65 -11.51 -1.80 -0.55
C PHE A 65 -11.66 -3.30 -0.32
N PHE A 66 -11.63 -4.11 -1.37
CA PHE A 66 -11.73 -5.56 -1.24
C PHE A 66 -10.53 -6.11 -0.44
N LEU A 67 -9.31 -5.71 -0.78
CA LEU A 67 -8.09 -6.17 -0.14
C LEU A 67 -8.10 -5.91 1.38
N VAL A 68 -8.43 -4.68 1.75
CA VAL A 68 -8.40 -4.23 3.15
C VAL A 68 -9.55 -4.82 3.94
N ALA A 69 -10.76 -4.81 3.38
CA ALA A 69 -11.93 -5.38 4.06
C ALA A 69 -11.78 -6.90 4.24
N ASN A 70 -11.31 -7.62 3.21
CA ASN A 70 -11.07 -9.05 3.28
C ASN A 70 -9.94 -9.38 4.27
N GLY A 71 -8.82 -8.66 4.20
CA GLY A 71 -7.70 -8.86 5.11
C GLY A 71 -8.06 -8.62 6.58
N LEU A 72 -8.84 -7.57 6.85
CA LEU A 72 -9.37 -7.27 8.18
C LEU A 72 -10.37 -8.34 8.66
N LEU A 73 -11.31 -8.73 7.79
CA LEU A 73 -12.35 -9.70 8.13
C LEU A 73 -11.76 -11.08 8.44
N VAL A 74 -10.82 -11.55 7.62
CA VAL A 74 -10.14 -12.84 7.86
C VAL A 74 -9.35 -12.81 9.16
N LEU A 75 -8.61 -11.72 9.42
CA LEU A 75 -7.88 -11.56 10.68
C LEU A 75 -8.83 -11.55 11.89
N TYR A 76 -9.93 -10.81 11.81
CA TYR A 76 -10.95 -10.79 12.87
C TYR A 76 -11.57 -12.17 13.11
N ILE A 77 -11.94 -12.90 12.06
CA ILE A 77 -12.48 -14.26 12.17
C ILE A 77 -11.45 -15.19 12.80
N ALA A 78 -10.19 -15.14 12.36
CA ALA A 78 -9.11 -15.96 12.89
C ALA A 78 -8.92 -15.74 14.39
N ILE A 79 -8.90 -14.48 14.84
CA ILE A 79 -8.80 -14.12 16.26
C ILE A 79 -9.96 -14.72 17.06
N ASN A 80 -11.20 -14.56 16.58
CA ASN A 80 -12.38 -15.07 17.30
C ASN A 80 -12.42 -16.61 17.34
N VAL A 81 -12.06 -17.29 16.25
CA VAL A 81 -12.00 -18.76 16.18
C VAL A 81 -10.91 -19.29 17.11
N PHE A 82 -9.71 -18.69 17.09
CA PHE A 82 -8.61 -19.14 17.94
C PHE A 82 -8.92 -18.86 19.42
N LYS A 83 -9.65 -17.78 19.72
CA LYS A 83 -10.09 -17.44 21.08
C LYS A 83 -10.94 -18.53 21.72
N VAL A 84 -11.73 -19.28 20.93
CA VAL A 84 -12.51 -20.42 21.45
C VAL A 84 -11.61 -21.49 22.08
N TYR A 85 -10.43 -21.73 21.51
CA TYR A 85 -9.48 -22.71 22.03
C TYR A 85 -8.62 -22.15 23.17
N TYR A 86 -8.06 -20.95 22.97
CA TYR A 86 -7.13 -20.34 23.91
C TYR A 86 -7.79 -19.80 25.18
N GLY A 87 -9.06 -19.37 25.10
CA GLY A 87 -9.81 -18.83 26.24
C GLY A 87 -9.14 -17.57 26.80
N ASP A 88 -8.58 -17.70 28.01
CA ASP A 88 -7.90 -16.61 28.72
C ASP A 88 -6.40 -16.51 28.40
N ASP A 89 -5.84 -17.48 27.67
CA ASP A 89 -4.43 -17.46 27.24
C ASP A 89 -4.26 -16.63 25.97
N TRP A 90 -4.31 -15.30 26.12
CA TRP A 90 -4.20 -14.37 25.00
C TRP A 90 -2.77 -14.26 24.48
N GLU A 91 -1.77 -14.62 25.28
CA GLU A 91 -0.38 -14.64 24.87
C GLU A 91 -0.19 -15.67 23.75
N GLY A 92 -0.54 -16.93 24.00
CA GLY A 92 -0.47 -17.97 22.97
C GLY A 92 -1.42 -17.73 21.78
N LEU A 93 -2.55 -17.06 22.00
CA LEU A 93 -3.50 -16.69 20.94
C LEU A 93 -2.85 -15.76 19.90
N PHE A 94 -2.33 -14.62 20.35
CA PHE A 94 -1.83 -13.58 19.46
C PHE A 94 -0.43 -13.92 18.94
N GLU A 95 0.36 -14.68 19.70
CA GLU A 95 1.58 -15.33 19.19
C GLU A 95 1.24 -16.26 18.01
N ALA A 96 0.20 -17.10 18.13
CA ALA A 96 -0.22 -17.94 17.02
C ALA A 96 -0.74 -17.14 15.81
N ILE A 97 -1.41 -16.01 16.04
CA ILE A 97 -1.90 -15.13 14.97
C ILE A 97 -0.77 -14.47 14.17
N THR A 98 0.44 -14.31 14.73
CA THR A 98 1.58 -13.74 13.97
C THR A 98 1.90 -14.48 12.67
N GLY A 99 1.61 -15.80 12.63
CA GLY A 99 1.76 -16.59 11.42
C GLY A 99 0.94 -16.03 10.25
N TYR A 100 -0.16 -15.31 10.49
CA TYR A 100 -0.95 -14.66 9.45
C TYR A 100 -0.15 -13.62 8.65
N GLY A 101 0.57 -12.72 9.33
CA GLY A 101 1.46 -11.76 8.67
C GLY A 101 2.59 -12.47 7.92
N PHE A 102 3.23 -13.44 8.59
CA PHE A 102 4.32 -14.21 7.99
C PHE A 102 3.90 -14.97 6.71
N GLY A 103 2.72 -15.58 6.71
CA GLY A 103 2.15 -16.24 5.53
C GLY A 103 1.83 -15.29 4.40
N GLY A 104 1.29 -14.11 4.73
CA GLY A 104 0.99 -13.07 3.76
C GLY A 104 2.22 -12.60 3.00
N SER A 105 3.26 -12.20 3.72
CA SER A 105 4.52 -11.72 3.14
C SER A 105 5.35 -12.81 2.47
N SER A 106 5.28 -14.05 2.97
CA SER A 106 5.95 -15.19 2.30
C SER A 106 5.42 -15.39 0.89
N MET A 107 4.10 -15.34 0.70
CA MET A 107 3.51 -15.45 -0.64
C MET A 107 3.75 -14.19 -1.48
N ALA A 108 3.70 -13.01 -0.87
CA ALA A 108 3.99 -11.75 -1.55
C ALA A 108 5.42 -11.69 -2.11
N LEU A 109 6.41 -12.26 -1.41
CA LEU A 109 7.78 -12.34 -1.88
C LEU A 109 7.88 -13.09 -3.21
N PHE A 110 7.25 -14.26 -3.31
CA PHE A 110 7.26 -15.05 -4.54
C PHE A 110 6.45 -14.40 -5.66
N GLY A 111 5.32 -13.77 -5.32
CA GLY A 111 4.57 -12.92 -6.25
C GLY A 111 5.50 -11.86 -6.85
N ARG A 112 5.96 -10.92 -6.02
CA ARG A 112 6.76 -9.75 -6.43
C ARG A 112 8.01 -10.09 -7.24
N VAL A 113 8.72 -11.16 -6.87
CA VAL A 113 9.88 -11.62 -7.65
C VAL A 113 9.43 -12.26 -8.96
N GLY A 114 8.43 -13.14 -8.93
CA GLY A 114 7.94 -13.84 -10.11
C GLY A 114 7.29 -12.92 -11.14
N GLY A 115 6.29 -12.14 -10.73
CA GLY A 115 5.60 -11.18 -11.58
C GLY A 115 6.51 -10.04 -12.00
N GLY A 116 7.38 -9.56 -11.11
CA GLY A 116 8.43 -8.57 -11.43
C GLY A 116 9.41 -9.01 -12.52
N ILE A 117 9.89 -10.27 -12.46
CA ILE A 117 10.74 -10.84 -13.53
C ILE A 117 9.94 -10.95 -14.83
N TYR A 118 8.69 -11.41 -14.76
CA TYR A 118 7.84 -11.59 -15.94
C TYR A 118 7.59 -10.25 -16.66
N THR A 119 7.11 -9.22 -15.93
CA THR A 119 6.82 -7.90 -16.53
C THR A 119 8.08 -7.26 -17.08
N LYS A 120 9.16 -7.16 -16.29
CA LYS A 120 10.34 -6.42 -16.72
C LYS A 120 11.15 -7.11 -17.82
N ALA A 121 11.06 -8.44 -17.92
CA ALA A 121 11.62 -9.13 -19.08
C ALA A 121 10.84 -8.82 -20.38
N ALA A 122 9.52 -8.68 -20.29
CA ALA A 122 8.67 -8.36 -21.44
C ALA A 122 8.80 -6.88 -21.85
N ASP A 123 8.65 -5.97 -20.89
CA ASP A 123 8.78 -4.50 -21.02
C ASP A 123 10.09 -4.10 -21.70
N VAL A 124 11.24 -4.47 -21.10
CA VAL A 124 12.57 -4.14 -21.64
C VAL A 124 12.79 -4.76 -23.04
N GLY A 125 12.26 -5.96 -23.27
CA GLY A 125 12.36 -6.62 -24.57
C GLY A 125 11.51 -5.94 -25.66
N ALA A 126 10.28 -5.55 -25.30
CA ALA A 126 9.35 -4.88 -26.19
C ALA A 126 9.87 -3.50 -26.59
N ASP A 127 10.30 -2.71 -25.61
CA ASP A 127 10.71 -1.32 -25.81
C ASP A 127 12.04 -1.17 -26.55
N LEU A 128 13.04 -1.99 -26.22
CA LEU A 128 14.33 -1.91 -26.91
C LEU A 128 14.20 -2.27 -28.39
N VAL A 129 13.57 -3.40 -28.71
CA VAL A 129 13.44 -3.84 -30.10
C VAL A 129 12.44 -2.95 -30.85
N GLY A 130 11.32 -2.59 -30.22
CA GLY A 130 10.27 -1.78 -30.84
C GLY A 130 10.69 -0.34 -31.07
N LYS A 131 10.92 0.41 -29.99
CA LYS A 131 11.13 1.86 -30.03
C LYS A 131 12.55 2.20 -30.51
N VAL A 132 13.58 1.49 -30.03
CA VAL A 132 14.99 1.86 -30.30
C VAL A 132 15.52 1.26 -31.60
N GLU A 133 15.32 -0.03 -31.84
CA GLU A 133 15.88 -0.69 -33.04
C GLU A 133 15.00 -0.55 -34.29
N ARG A 134 13.68 -0.75 -34.13
CA ARG A 134 12.74 -0.82 -35.26
C ARG A 134 11.95 0.46 -35.50
N ASN A 135 12.03 1.45 -34.61
CA ASN A 135 11.30 2.72 -34.69
C ASN A 135 9.80 2.52 -34.94
N ILE A 136 9.21 1.51 -34.30
CA ILE A 136 7.75 1.34 -34.26
C ILE A 136 7.21 1.94 -32.95
N PRO A 137 5.94 2.36 -32.91
CA PRO A 137 5.31 2.83 -31.68
C PRO A 137 5.45 1.83 -30.53
N GLU A 138 5.41 2.35 -29.30
CA GLU A 138 5.19 1.56 -28.09
C GLU A 138 3.84 0.84 -28.16
N ASP A 139 3.75 -0.38 -27.63
CA ASP A 139 2.56 -1.23 -27.72
C ASP A 139 2.06 -1.59 -29.14
N ASP A 140 2.92 -1.46 -30.15
CA ASP A 140 2.52 -1.77 -31.52
C ASP A 140 2.17 -3.27 -31.68
N PRO A 141 1.03 -3.62 -32.31
CA PRO A 141 0.56 -5.01 -32.42
C PRO A 141 1.47 -5.91 -33.28
N ARG A 142 2.44 -5.34 -34.00
CA ARG A 142 3.47 -6.10 -34.75
C ARG A 142 4.57 -6.64 -33.83
N ASN A 143 4.73 -6.08 -32.63
CA ASN A 143 5.74 -6.52 -31.68
C ASN A 143 5.21 -7.71 -30.87
N PRO A 144 5.84 -8.90 -30.97
CA PRO A 144 5.35 -10.11 -30.31
C PRO A 144 5.44 -10.05 -28.78
N ALA A 145 6.20 -9.13 -28.20
CA ALA A 145 6.36 -8.98 -26.76
C ALA A 145 5.23 -8.20 -26.08
N VAL A 146 4.45 -7.42 -26.82
CA VAL A 146 3.45 -6.47 -26.27
C VAL A 146 2.35 -7.16 -25.45
N ILE A 147 1.93 -8.37 -25.85
CA ILE A 147 0.96 -9.13 -25.06
C ILE A 147 1.55 -9.56 -23.73
N ALA A 148 2.83 -9.97 -23.70
CA ALA A 148 3.50 -10.34 -22.47
C ALA A 148 3.72 -9.12 -21.57
N ASP A 149 3.98 -7.95 -22.17
CA ASP A 149 4.16 -6.68 -21.48
C ASP A 149 2.88 -6.25 -20.75
N ASN A 150 1.77 -6.12 -21.49
CA ASN A 150 0.47 -5.76 -20.93
C ASN A 150 -0.05 -6.80 -19.93
N MET A 151 0.23 -8.10 -20.14
CA MET A 151 -0.04 -9.13 -19.13
C MET A 151 0.84 -8.93 -17.88
N GLY A 152 2.07 -8.51 -18.08
CA GLY A 152 3.04 -8.17 -17.05
C GLY A 152 2.52 -7.13 -16.08
N ASP A 153 1.90 -6.04 -16.53
CA ASP A 153 1.41 -5.00 -15.61
C ASP A 153 0.30 -5.53 -14.68
N ASN A 154 -0.51 -6.49 -15.17
CA ASN A 154 -1.55 -7.11 -14.36
C ASN A 154 -0.97 -8.15 -13.37
N VAL A 155 0.07 -8.87 -13.76
CA VAL A 155 0.68 -9.92 -12.93
C VAL A 155 1.65 -9.32 -11.93
N GLY A 156 2.57 -8.49 -12.40
CA GLY A 156 3.54 -7.77 -11.58
C GLY A 156 2.89 -6.60 -10.84
N ASP A 157 2.56 -5.55 -11.58
CA ASP A 157 2.23 -4.27 -10.96
C ASP A 157 0.84 -4.23 -10.31
N ILE A 158 -0.05 -5.18 -10.55
CA ILE A 158 -1.33 -5.30 -9.81
C ILE A 158 -1.30 -6.45 -8.81
N ALA A 159 -1.10 -7.68 -9.28
CA ALA A 159 -1.28 -8.85 -8.42
C ALA A 159 -0.23 -8.87 -7.30
N ASP A 160 1.03 -8.57 -7.61
CA ASP A 160 2.10 -8.61 -6.61
C ASP A 160 1.98 -7.47 -5.61
N MET A 161 1.69 -6.26 -6.09
CA MET A 161 1.44 -5.09 -5.24
C MET A 161 0.31 -5.35 -4.24
N GLY A 162 -0.79 -5.98 -4.70
CA GLY A 162 -1.89 -6.39 -3.82
C GLY A 162 -1.45 -7.32 -2.70
N SER A 163 -0.68 -8.38 -3.02
CA SER A 163 -0.16 -9.30 -1.99
C SER A 163 0.81 -8.62 -1.02
N ASP A 164 1.64 -7.70 -1.52
CA ASP A 164 2.68 -7.04 -0.75
C ASP A 164 2.10 -6.06 0.29
N LEU A 165 1.11 -5.27 -0.14
CA LEU A 165 0.38 -4.36 0.74
C LEU A 165 -0.50 -5.12 1.74
N PHE A 166 -1.07 -6.25 1.33
CA PHE A 166 -1.72 -7.16 2.27
C PHE A 166 -0.74 -7.69 3.33
N GLY A 167 0.47 -8.13 2.93
CA GLY A 167 1.52 -8.58 3.85
C GLY A 167 1.89 -7.49 4.85
N SER A 168 2.14 -6.28 4.37
CA SER A 168 2.46 -5.10 5.19
C SER A 168 1.35 -4.77 6.20
N TYR A 169 0.08 -4.84 5.75
CA TYR A 169 -1.09 -4.65 6.59
C TYR A 169 -1.21 -5.74 7.68
N ALA A 170 -1.07 -7.00 7.29
CA ALA A 170 -1.17 -8.14 8.17
C ALA A 170 -0.06 -8.15 9.23
N GLU A 171 1.19 -7.89 8.84
CA GLU A 171 2.33 -7.80 9.75
C GLU A 171 2.19 -6.65 10.74
N SER A 172 1.83 -5.45 10.27
CA SER A 172 1.64 -4.28 11.15
C SER A 172 0.55 -4.54 12.20
N SER A 173 -0.56 -5.16 11.77
CA SER A 173 -1.66 -5.53 12.65
C SER A 173 -1.21 -6.59 13.66
N CYS A 174 -0.53 -7.65 13.21
CA CYS A 174 -0.04 -8.72 14.08
C CYS A 174 1.01 -8.20 15.08
N ALA A 175 1.94 -7.35 14.65
CA ALA A 175 2.96 -6.78 15.52
C ALA A 175 2.33 -5.90 16.62
N ALA A 176 1.32 -5.10 16.29
CA ALA A 176 0.58 -4.32 17.28
C ALA A 176 -0.21 -5.22 18.25
N LEU A 177 -0.82 -6.30 17.75
CA LEU A 177 -1.50 -7.27 18.59
C LEU A 177 -0.53 -7.95 19.56
N VAL A 178 0.63 -8.42 19.11
CA VAL A 178 1.59 -9.07 20.01
C VAL A 178 2.15 -8.11 21.04
N ALA A 179 2.55 -6.91 20.61
CA ALA A 179 3.13 -5.91 21.51
C ALA A 179 2.13 -5.38 22.56
N SER A 180 0.82 -5.60 22.36
CA SER A 180 -0.22 -5.19 23.31
C SER A 180 -0.66 -6.29 24.28
N ILE A 181 -0.22 -7.55 24.10
CA ILE A 181 -0.57 -8.70 24.96
C ILE A 181 -0.22 -8.41 26.43
N SER A 182 1.00 -7.96 26.68
CA SER A 182 1.56 -7.69 28.00
C SER A 182 0.89 -6.52 28.75
N SER A 183 -0.06 -5.85 28.09
CA SER A 183 -0.83 -4.72 28.60
C SER A 183 -2.30 -5.10 28.73
N PHE A 184 -3.03 -5.07 27.61
CA PHE A 184 -4.48 -5.27 27.56
C PHE A 184 -4.85 -6.75 27.65
N GLY A 185 -3.93 -7.65 27.28
CA GLY A 185 -4.11 -9.09 27.43
C GLY A 185 -4.09 -9.57 28.88
N VAL A 186 -3.45 -8.83 29.80
CA VAL A 186 -3.45 -9.16 31.24
C VAL A 186 -4.80 -8.87 31.89
N ASN A 187 -5.44 -7.78 31.48
CA ASN A 187 -6.76 -7.35 31.98
C ASN A 187 -7.93 -7.89 31.13
N HIS A 188 -7.63 -8.67 30.09
CA HIS A 188 -8.60 -9.21 29.12
C HIS A 188 -9.53 -8.13 28.52
N GLU A 189 -8.99 -6.93 28.28
CA GLU A 189 -9.73 -5.81 27.69
C GLU A 189 -9.77 -5.94 26.15
N LEU A 190 -10.81 -6.61 25.65
CA LEU A 190 -10.93 -6.93 24.22
C LEU A 190 -10.93 -5.70 23.31
N ILE A 191 -11.57 -4.61 23.74
CA ILE A 191 -11.72 -3.39 22.92
C ILE A 191 -10.36 -2.72 22.71
N ALA A 192 -9.58 -2.55 23.79
CA ALA A 192 -8.25 -1.95 23.70
C ALA A 192 -7.24 -2.87 22.98
N MET A 193 -7.38 -4.19 23.15
CA MET A 193 -6.58 -5.19 22.43
C MET A 193 -6.79 -5.13 20.91
N LEU A 194 -8.05 -4.95 20.47
CA LEU A 194 -8.41 -4.85 19.06
C LEU A 194 -8.31 -3.42 18.51
N TYR A 195 -7.70 -2.48 19.25
CA TYR A 195 -7.41 -1.12 18.78
C TYR A 195 -6.85 -1.06 17.35
N PRO A 196 -5.82 -1.84 16.96
CA PRO A 196 -5.32 -1.83 15.58
C PRO A 196 -6.42 -2.16 14.54
N LEU A 197 -7.26 -3.16 14.80
CA LEU A 197 -8.36 -3.53 13.89
C LEU A 197 -9.45 -2.46 13.83
N ILE A 198 -9.72 -1.77 14.94
CA ILE A 198 -10.68 -0.65 14.98
C ILE A 198 -10.15 0.53 14.17
N VAL A 199 -8.86 0.84 14.27
CA VAL A 199 -8.21 1.87 13.44
C VAL A 199 -8.37 1.52 11.96
N SER A 200 -8.10 0.28 11.55
CA SER A 200 -8.31 -0.15 10.15
C SER A 200 -9.78 -0.08 9.72
N SER A 201 -10.71 -0.43 10.62
CA SER A 201 -12.16 -0.36 10.35
C SER A 201 -12.62 1.07 10.07
N VAL A 202 -12.17 2.02 10.88
CA VAL A 202 -12.44 3.46 10.65
C VAL A 202 -11.73 3.94 9.38
N GLY A 203 -10.53 3.43 9.12
CA GLY A 203 -9.79 3.66 7.87
C GLY A 203 -10.62 3.34 6.63
N ILE A 204 -11.30 2.20 6.58
CA ILE A 204 -12.20 1.83 5.47
C ILE A 204 -13.30 2.87 5.28
N ILE A 205 -13.95 3.33 6.36
CA ILE A 205 -15.02 4.33 6.29
C ILE A 205 -14.47 5.67 5.80
N VAL A 206 -13.32 6.10 6.32
CA VAL A 206 -12.66 7.34 5.91
C VAL A 206 -12.25 7.29 4.44
N CYS A 207 -11.66 6.18 3.99
CA CYS A 207 -11.30 5.96 2.60
C CYS A 207 -12.54 6.00 1.71
N LEU A 208 -13.67 5.39 2.12
CA LEU A 208 -14.92 5.44 1.37
C LEU A 208 -15.39 6.88 1.17
N LEU A 209 -15.44 7.67 2.24
CA LEU A 209 -15.80 9.09 2.17
C LEU A 209 -14.83 9.86 1.28
N THR A 210 -13.54 9.55 1.32
CA THR A 210 -12.50 10.19 0.51
C THR A 210 -12.66 9.86 -0.98
N THR A 211 -12.95 8.61 -1.33
CA THR A 211 -13.17 8.15 -2.71
C THR A 211 -14.31 8.93 -3.37
N LEU A 212 -15.40 9.25 -2.65
CA LEU A 212 -16.53 10.04 -3.17
C LEU A 212 -16.10 11.43 -3.69
N PHE A 213 -15.05 12.02 -3.12
CA PHE A 213 -14.53 13.29 -3.62
C PHE A 213 -13.93 13.17 -5.02
N ALA A 214 -13.25 12.06 -5.34
CA ALA A 214 -12.68 11.84 -6.66
C ALA A 214 -13.69 11.26 -7.67
N THR A 215 -14.71 10.52 -7.19
CA THR A 215 -15.67 9.86 -8.09
C THR A 215 -16.93 10.65 -8.40
N ASP A 216 -17.44 11.44 -7.45
CA ASP A 216 -18.77 12.05 -7.56
C ASP A 216 -18.78 13.57 -7.34
N PHE A 217 -17.98 14.11 -6.42
CA PHE A 217 -18.00 15.55 -6.12
C PHE A 217 -17.14 16.40 -7.07
N PHE A 218 -16.10 15.81 -7.67
CA PHE A 218 -15.23 16.48 -8.63
C PHE A 218 -15.17 15.70 -9.95
N GLU A 219 -15.20 16.42 -11.06
CA GLU A 219 -14.98 15.86 -12.40
C GLU A 219 -13.75 16.51 -13.03
N ILE A 220 -12.86 15.67 -13.55
CA ILE A 220 -11.63 16.10 -14.22
C ILE A 220 -11.96 16.55 -15.64
N LYS A 221 -11.58 17.78 -15.97
CA LYS A 221 -11.82 18.37 -17.30
C LYS A 221 -10.54 18.47 -18.12
N ALA A 222 -9.39 18.60 -17.45
CA ALA A 222 -8.09 18.74 -18.09
C ALA A 222 -7.07 17.73 -17.55
N VAL A 223 -6.08 17.37 -18.37
CA VAL A 223 -4.99 16.44 -18.01
C VAL A 223 -4.22 16.90 -16.77
N LYS A 224 -3.93 18.20 -16.67
CA LYS A 224 -3.24 18.81 -15.52
C LYS A 224 -3.99 18.70 -14.19
N GLU A 225 -5.25 18.28 -14.19
CA GLU A 225 -6.07 18.11 -12.99
C GLU A 225 -6.00 16.69 -12.42
N ILE A 226 -5.36 15.74 -13.13
CA ILE A 226 -5.20 14.34 -12.69
C ILE A 226 -4.31 14.24 -11.45
N GLU A 227 -3.06 14.72 -11.51
CA GLU A 227 -2.14 14.63 -10.37
C GLU A 227 -2.67 15.36 -9.12
N PRO A 228 -3.21 16.61 -9.24
CA PRO A 228 -3.82 17.27 -8.09
C PRO A 228 -5.03 16.52 -7.51
N ALA A 229 -5.75 15.72 -8.30
CA ALA A 229 -6.86 14.92 -7.80
C ALA A 229 -6.36 13.82 -6.86
N PHE A 230 -5.28 13.11 -7.21
CA PHE A 230 -4.66 12.11 -6.34
C PHE A 230 -4.06 12.72 -5.08
N LYS A 231 -3.36 13.84 -5.22
CA LYS A 231 -2.83 14.60 -4.08
C LYS A 231 -3.93 14.98 -3.09
N LYS A 232 -5.09 15.43 -3.60
CA LYS A 232 -6.27 15.72 -2.77
C LYS A 232 -6.77 14.47 -2.05
N GLN A 233 -6.79 13.30 -2.69
CA GLN A 233 -7.18 12.04 -2.03
C GLN A 233 -6.28 11.72 -0.83
N LEU A 234 -4.96 11.85 -0.98
CA LEU A 234 -4.01 11.66 0.13
C LEU A 234 -4.24 12.68 1.26
N ILE A 235 -4.35 13.97 0.93
CA ILE A 235 -4.57 15.02 1.95
C ILE A 235 -5.91 14.83 2.68
N ILE A 236 -7.00 14.57 1.94
CA ILE A 236 -8.35 14.41 2.52
C ILE A 236 -8.38 13.17 3.40
N SER A 237 -7.84 12.03 2.93
CA SER A 237 -7.82 10.79 3.71
C SER A 237 -6.97 10.96 4.97
N THR A 238 -5.79 11.59 4.90
CA THR A 238 -4.96 11.89 6.09
C THR A 238 -5.67 12.82 7.07
N ALA A 239 -6.31 13.89 6.60
CA ALA A 239 -7.01 14.83 7.46
C ALA A 239 -8.20 14.18 8.17
N LEU A 240 -9.05 13.46 7.42
CA LEU A 240 -10.20 12.74 7.98
C LEU A 240 -9.75 11.60 8.90
N MET A 241 -8.68 10.88 8.54
CA MET A 241 -8.18 9.77 9.36
C MET A 241 -7.53 10.26 10.64
N THR A 242 -6.92 11.45 10.65
CA THR A 242 -6.45 12.08 11.90
C THR A 242 -7.61 12.29 12.89
N ILE A 243 -8.77 12.75 12.40
CA ILE A 243 -9.99 12.90 13.22
C ILE A 243 -10.53 11.51 13.62
N GLY A 244 -10.54 10.55 12.71
CA GLY A 244 -10.96 9.17 12.98
C GLY A 244 -10.13 8.51 14.09
N ILE A 245 -8.80 8.58 13.99
CA ILE A 245 -7.86 8.04 14.99
C ILE A 245 -8.04 8.75 16.33
N ALA A 246 -8.29 10.06 16.33
CA ALA A 246 -8.64 10.77 17.56
C ALA A 246 -9.87 10.10 18.20
N ILE A 247 -11.00 10.08 17.51
CA ILE A 247 -12.25 9.50 18.02
C ILE A 247 -12.02 8.06 18.54
N VAL A 248 -11.33 7.22 17.79
CA VAL A 248 -11.01 5.84 18.19
C VAL A 248 -10.16 5.81 19.45
N SER A 249 -9.14 6.66 19.56
CA SER A 249 -8.23 6.68 20.72
C SER A 249 -8.92 7.17 22.01
N TRP A 250 -9.94 8.02 21.91
CA TRP A 250 -10.71 8.46 23.08
C TRP A 250 -11.83 7.48 23.48
N ILE A 251 -12.34 6.67 22.55
CA ILE A 251 -13.44 5.72 22.82
C ILE A 251 -12.92 4.31 23.17
N ALA A 252 -11.92 3.83 22.44
CA ALA A 252 -11.47 2.43 22.52
C ALA A 252 -10.35 2.19 23.56
N LEU A 253 -9.65 3.24 24.00
CA LEU A 253 -8.54 3.12 24.95
C LEU A 253 -8.89 3.73 26.32
N PRO A 254 -8.44 3.11 27.42
CA PRO A 254 -8.51 3.73 28.74
C PRO A 254 -7.59 4.95 28.82
N SER A 255 -7.89 5.87 29.74
CA SER A 255 -7.14 7.14 29.90
C SER A 255 -5.66 6.91 30.29
N SER A 256 -5.37 5.80 30.95
CA SER A 256 -4.02 5.34 31.31
C SER A 256 -3.95 3.83 31.23
N PHE A 257 -2.86 3.30 30.68
CA PHE A 257 -2.54 1.88 30.62
C PHE A 257 -1.03 1.68 30.64
N THR A 258 -0.56 0.47 30.88
CA THR A 258 0.87 0.15 30.88
C THR A 258 1.26 -0.49 29.55
N ILE A 259 2.44 -0.25 29.01
CA ILE A 259 2.99 -0.97 27.84
C ILE A 259 4.30 -1.62 28.23
N PHE A 260 4.57 -2.80 27.67
CA PHE A 260 5.83 -3.48 27.89
C PHE A 260 7.00 -2.77 27.20
N ASN A 261 8.06 -2.58 27.96
CA ASN A 261 9.31 -1.96 27.53
C ASN A 261 10.48 -2.76 28.10
N PHE A 262 10.89 -3.82 27.40
CA PHE A 262 12.05 -4.66 27.72
C PHE A 262 12.10 -5.11 29.19
N GLY A 263 11.00 -5.68 29.69
CA GLY A 263 10.87 -6.18 31.06
C GLY A 263 10.33 -5.17 32.08
N ILE A 264 10.11 -3.91 31.69
CA ILE A 264 9.49 -2.88 32.54
C ILE A 264 8.13 -2.48 31.97
N GLN A 265 7.12 -2.37 32.83
CA GLN A 265 5.81 -1.81 32.48
C GLN A 265 5.89 -0.28 32.50
N LYS A 266 5.66 0.34 31.35
CA LYS A 266 5.72 1.79 31.17
C LYS A 266 4.31 2.37 31.13
N ASP A 267 4.04 3.39 31.95
CA ASP A 267 2.76 4.09 31.90
C ASP A 267 2.61 4.92 30.61
N VAL A 268 1.53 4.67 29.87
CA VAL A 268 1.16 5.32 28.62
C VAL A 268 -0.25 5.90 28.74
N LYS A 269 -0.46 7.06 28.14
CA LYS A 269 -1.77 7.73 28.06
C LYS A 269 -2.36 7.58 26.66
N ASN A 270 -3.69 7.58 26.56
CA ASN A 270 -4.40 7.47 25.27
C ASN A 270 -3.97 8.54 24.24
N TRP A 271 -3.75 9.79 24.66
CA TRP A 271 -3.28 10.86 23.77
C TRP A 271 -1.87 10.61 23.22
N GLN A 272 -1.01 9.91 23.95
CA GLN A 272 0.32 9.54 23.48
C GLN A 272 0.23 8.48 22.39
N LEU A 273 -0.68 7.52 22.53
CA LEU A 273 -0.93 6.52 21.50
C LEU A 273 -1.57 7.13 20.25
N PHE A 274 -2.50 8.08 20.42
CA PHE A 274 -3.01 8.90 19.32
C PHE A 274 -1.87 9.55 18.54
N LEU A 275 -0.89 10.17 19.22
CA LEU A 275 0.27 10.78 18.57
C LEU A 275 1.17 9.74 17.88
N CYS A 276 1.28 8.52 18.40
CA CYS A 276 2.04 7.43 17.75
C CYS A 276 1.42 7.06 16.39
N VAL A 277 0.10 6.87 16.34
CA VAL A 277 -0.59 6.55 15.08
C VAL A 277 -0.58 7.76 14.15
N ALA A 278 -0.83 8.96 14.67
CA ALA A 278 -0.84 10.18 13.89
C ALA A 278 0.53 10.49 13.27
N VAL A 279 1.64 10.35 14.01
CA VAL A 279 2.97 10.61 13.43
C VAL A 279 3.28 9.64 12.29
N GLY A 280 2.85 8.39 12.38
CA GLY A 280 2.95 7.42 11.29
C GLY A 280 2.13 7.81 10.06
N LEU A 281 0.87 8.22 10.28
CA LEU A 281 -0.03 8.70 9.22
C LEU A 281 0.55 9.94 8.49
N TRP A 282 1.00 10.94 9.26
CA TRP A 282 1.58 12.17 8.69
C TRP A 282 2.95 11.93 8.05
N ALA A 283 3.76 11.02 8.59
CA ALA A 283 4.99 10.60 7.92
C ALA A 283 4.70 9.98 6.55
N GLY A 284 3.64 9.18 6.43
CA GLY A 284 3.19 8.65 5.15
C GLY A 284 2.81 9.75 4.14
N LEU A 285 2.10 10.79 4.59
CA LEU A 285 1.78 11.95 3.75
C LEU A 285 3.03 12.73 3.32
N ILE A 286 4.01 12.91 4.22
CA ILE A 286 5.27 13.60 3.89
C ILE A 286 6.03 12.81 2.83
N ILE A 287 6.13 11.49 2.99
CA ILE A 287 6.73 10.59 1.97
C ILE A 287 5.96 10.76 0.66
N GLY A 288 4.63 10.74 0.71
CA GLY A 288 3.67 11.25 -0.29
C GLY A 288 4.20 12.31 -1.21
N PHE A 289 4.36 13.49 -0.62
CA PHE A 289 4.71 14.72 -1.34
C PHE A 289 6.15 14.72 -1.83
N VAL A 290 7.06 14.09 -1.09
CA VAL A 290 8.47 14.05 -1.49
C VAL A 290 8.65 13.12 -2.68
N THR A 291 7.99 11.96 -2.68
CA THR A 291 8.05 11.04 -3.82
C THR A 291 7.46 11.72 -5.05
N GLU A 292 6.27 12.33 -4.96
CA GLU A 292 5.66 13.13 -6.05
C GLU A 292 6.63 14.20 -6.59
N TYR A 293 7.29 14.95 -5.71
CA TYR A 293 8.23 16.01 -6.11
C TYR A 293 9.46 15.48 -6.87
N ASN A 294 9.91 14.27 -6.55
CA ASN A 294 11.06 13.64 -7.20
C ASN A 294 10.69 12.81 -8.44
N THR A 295 9.41 12.52 -8.68
CA THR A 295 8.98 11.61 -9.76
C THR A 295 8.06 12.25 -10.79
N SER A 296 7.38 13.35 -10.46
CA SER A 296 6.51 14.04 -11.43
C SER A 296 7.29 14.90 -12.42
N ASN A 297 6.91 14.79 -13.69
CA ASN A 297 7.44 15.61 -14.79
C ASN A 297 6.95 17.08 -14.74
N ALA A 298 6.05 17.41 -13.81
CA ALA A 298 5.66 18.78 -13.52
C ALA A 298 6.75 19.57 -12.77
N TYR A 299 7.71 18.87 -12.13
CA TYR A 299 8.77 19.48 -11.33
C TYR A 299 10.11 19.50 -12.05
N SER A 300 10.97 20.43 -11.64
CA SER A 300 12.27 20.66 -12.28
C SER A 300 13.19 19.43 -12.23
N LEU A 301 13.12 18.61 -11.18
CA LEU A 301 14.03 17.48 -11.00
C LEU A 301 13.92 16.44 -12.12
N VAL A 302 12.70 16.11 -12.54
CA VAL A 302 12.46 15.17 -13.64
C VAL A 302 12.64 15.86 -15.00
N GLN A 303 12.33 17.15 -15.09
CA GLN A 303 12.61 17.95 -16.29
C GLN A 303 14.11 18.04 -16.56
N ASP A 304 14.94 18.16 -15.52
CA ASP A 304 16.41 18.18 -15.62
C ASP A 304 16.96 16.84 -16.15
N ILE A 305 16.34 15.70 -15.76
CA ILE A 305 16.67 14.37 -16.30
C ILE A 305 16.35 14.34 -17.79
N ALA A 306 15.12 14.71 -18.18
CA ALA A 306 14.71 14.74 -19.58
C ALA A 306 15.57 15.69 -20.44
N ASP A 307 15.99 16.84 -19.87
CA ASP A 307 16.90 17.76 -20.54
C ASP A 307 18.33 17.19 -20.66
N SER A 308 18.76 16.34 -19.73
CA SER A 308 20.08 15.68 -19.80
C SER A 308 20.18 14.70 -20.97
N CYS A 309 19.06 14.13 -21.45
CA CYS A 309 19.00 13.29 -22.65
C CYS A 309 19.56 13.98 -23.91
N ARG A 310 19.60 15.31 -23.95
CA ARG A 310 20.23 16.08 -25.05
C ARG A 310 21.73 15.76 -25.22
N THR A 311 22.37 15.24 -24.19
CA THR A 311 23.79 14.87 -24.19
C THR A 311 24.03 13.35 -24.25
N GLY A 312 22.95 12.57 -24.44
CA GLY A 312 22.98 11.12 -24.61
C GLY A 312 22.45 10.34 -23.40
N ALA A 313 22.31 9.01 -23.56
CA ALA A 313 21.77 8.14 -22.51
C ALA A 313 22.67 8.05 -21.26
N THR A 314 23.98 8.25 -21.41
CA THR A 314 24.91 8.16 -20.27
C THR A 314 24.63 9.23 -19.22
N THR A 315 24.37 10.47 -19.64
CA THR A 315 24.07 11.57 -18.73
C THR A 315 22.69 11.41 -18.10
N ASP A 316 21.71 10.95 -18.88
CA ASP A 316 20.38 10.58 -18.37
C ASP A 316 20.46 9.58 -17.21
N VAL A 317 21.19 8.48 -17.38
CA VAL A 317 21.41 7.49 -16.31
C VAL A 317 22.13 8.09 -15.09
N ILE A 318 23.12 8.97 -15.30
CA ILE A 318 23.86 9.61 -14.19
C ILE A 318 22.92 10.53 -13.39
N PHE A 319 22.13 11.37 -14.06
CA PHE A 319 21.18 12.27 -13.39
C PHE A 319 20.06 11.47 -12.69
N GLY A 320 19.55 10.41 -13.33
CA GLY A 320 18.57 9.51 -12.72
C GLY A 320 19.08 8.84 -11.44
N LEU A 321 20.31 8.29 -11.47
CA LEU A 321 20.94 7.69 -10.28
C LEU A 321 21.17 8.73 -9.18
N ALA A 322 21.64 9.93 -9.53
CA ALA A 322 21.86 11.00 -8.56
C ALA A 322 20.55 11.48 -7.91
N LEU A 323 19.47 11.59 -8.69
CA LEU A 323 18.14 11.91 -8.17
C LEU A 323 17.63 10.82 -7.22
N GLY A 324 17.81 9.54 -7.58
CA GLY A 324 17.47 8.41 -6.72
C GLY A 324 18.21 8.45 -5.38
N TYR A 325 19.50 8.79 -5.35
CA TYR A 325 20.22 8.95 -4.08
C TYR A 325 19.74 10.14 -3.25
N LYS A 326 19.34 11.23 -3.90
CA LYS A 326 18.85 12.45 -3.25
C LYS A 326 17.44 12.26 -2.67
N SER A 327 16.58 11.49 -3.32
CA SER A 327 15.17 11.34 -2.93
C SER A 327 14.99 10.74 -1.53
N PHE A 328 15.92 9.89 -1.06
CA PHE A 328 15.85 9.23 0.25
C PHE A 328 16.05 10.14 1.46
N ILE A 329 16.58 11.36 1.30
CA ILE A 329 16.96 12.21 2.42
C ILE A 329 15.75 12.53 3.32
N ILE A 330 14.67 13.05 2.75
CA ILE A 330 13.49 13.48 3.53
C ILE A 330 12.70 12.27 4.05
N PRO A 331 12.44 11.21 3.27
CA PRO A 331 11.81 9.99 3.76
C PRO A 331 12.54 9.41 4.99
N ILE A 332 13.87 9.31 4.96
CA ILE A 332 14.63 8.81 6.12
C ILE A 332 14.44 9.69 7.36
N PHE A 333 14.42 11.01 7.22
CA PHE A 333 14.12 11.91 8.35
C PHE A 333 12.69 11.75 8.87
N ALA A 334 11.70 11.60 7.99
CA ALA A 334 10.31 11.36 8.38
C ALA A 334 10.16 10.05 9.17
N ILE A 335 10.85 8.99 8.73
CA ILE A 335 10.90 7.70 9.43
C ILE A 335 11.58 7.85 10.79
N ALA A 336 12.75 8.48 10.83
CA ALA A 336 13.50 8.67 12.07
C ALA A 336 12.69 9.46 13.10
N ALA A 337 11.98 10.51 12.68
CA ALA A 337 11.07 11.27 13.53
C ALA A 337 9.89 10.41 14.01
N SER A 338 9.28 9.61 13.13
CA SER A 338 8.20 8.69 13.48
C SER A 338 8.64 7.64 14.50
N ILE A 339 9.81 7.02 14.30
CA ILE A 339 10.41 6.07 15.26
C ILE A 339 10.67 6.78 16.58
N PHE A 340 11.33 7.93 16.57
CA PHE A 340 11.68 8.65 17.80
C PHE A 340 10.45 9.00 18.64
N VAL A 341 9.40 9.56 18.02
CA VAL A 341 8.17 9.94 18.71
C VAL A 341 7.42 8.72 19.22
N SER A 342 7.21 7.72 18.37
CA SER A 342 6.42 6.53 18.71
C SER A 342 7.10 5.65 19.76
N PHE A 343 8.41 5.43 19.64
CA PHE A 343 9.21 4.68 20.61
C PHE A 343 9.26 5.41 21.97
N SER A 344 9.46 6.74 21.95
CA SER A 344 9.50 7.55 23.17
C SER A 344 8.18 7.54 23.93
N PHE A 345 7.05 7.36 23.26
CA PHE A 345 5.73 7.27 23.89
C PHE A 345 5.36 5.86 24.30
N ALA A 346 5.37 4.88 23.40
CA ALA A 346 4.83 3.54 23.65
C ALA A 346 5.74 2.39 23.22
N ALA A 347 7.06 2.60 23.20
CA ALA A 347 8.07 1.57 22.89
C ALA A 347 7.73 0.82 21.57
N MET A 348 7.84 -0.50 21.55
CA MET A 348 7.56 -1.33 20.37
C MET A 348 6.10 -1.27 19.94
N TYR A 349 5.16 -1.23 20.88
CA TYR A 349 3.74 -1.07 20.55
C TYR A 349 3.50 0.26 19.82
N GLY A 350 4.14 1.35 20.27
CA GLY A 350 4.12 2.65 19.62
C GLY A 350 4.57 2.60 18.16
N ILE A 351 5.71 1.94 17.90
CA ILE A 351 6.24 1.76 16.54
C ILE A 351 5.26 0.95 15.68
N ALA A 352 4.71 -0.14 16.21
CA ALA A 352 3.77 -1.00 15.48
C ALA A 352 2.49 -0.25 15.10
N VAL A 353 1.92 0.52 16.03
CA VAL A 353 0.72 1.33 15.73
C VAL A 353 1.02 2.55 14.86
N ALA A 354 2.27 3.06 14.85
CA ALA A 354 2.71 4.07 13.89
C ALA A 354 2.78 3.50 12.47
N ALA A 355 3.32 2.29 12.31
CA ALA A 355 3.32 1.57 11.03
C ALA A 355 1.89 1.32 10.53
N LEU A 356 0.99 0.88 11.42
CA LEU A 356 -0.43 0.76 11.09
C LEU A 356 -1.09 2.11 10.78
N GLY A 357 -0.69 3.19 11.45
CA GLY A 357 -1.14 4.55 11.18
C GLY A 357 -0.79 4.99 9.76
N MET A 358 0.41 4.66 9.29
CA MET A 358 0.84 4.89 7.90
C MET A 358 -0.02 4.11 6.90
N LEU A 359 -0.43 2.88 7.24
CA LEU A 359 -1.35 2.05 6.44
C LEU A 359 -2.83 2.28 6.74
N SER A 360 -3.19 3.23 7.60
CA SER A 360 -4.58 3.37 8.03
C SER A 360 -5.50 3.85 6.91
N THR A 361 -4.93 4.46 5.87
CA THR A 361 -5.60 4.89 4.62
C THR A 361 -5.24 4.02 3.42
N ILE A 362 -4.79 2.79 3.63
CA ILE A 362 -4.29 1.87 2.59
C ILE A 362 -5.32 1.56 1.50
N ALA A 363 -6.63 1.59 1.78
CA ALA A 363 -7.65 1.42 0.74
C ALA A 363 -7.63 2.56 -0.30
N THR A 364 -7.35 3.80 0.13
CA THR A 364 -7.15 4.94 -0.77
C THR A 364 -5.80 4.84 -1.47
N GLY A 365 -4.74 4.43 -0.77
CA GLY A 365 -3.42 4.20 -1.37
C GLY A 365 -3.48 3.20 -2.53
N LEU A 366 -3.99 2.00 -2.26
CA LEU A 366 -4.23 0.95 -3.27
C LEU A 366 -5.12 1.41 -4.43
N ALA A 367 -6.12 2.24 -4.15
CA ALA A 367 -7.01 2.73 -5.20
C ALA A 367 -6.28 3.65 -6.20
N ILE A 368 -5.37 4.45 -5.67
CA ILE A 368 -4.52 5.37 -6.41
C ILE A 368 -3.39 4.60 -7.10
N ASP A 369 -2.86 3.53 -6.50
CA ASP A 369 -1.75 2.78 -7.06
C ASP A 369 -2.20 1.83 -8.18
N ALA A 370 -3.27 1.05 -7.94
CA ALA A 370 -3.87 0.18 -8.95
C ALA A 370 -4.42 0.95 -10.16
N TYR A 371 -4.60 2.27 -10.05
CA TYR A 371 -4.97 3.12 -11.17
C TYR A 371 -3.90 3.14 -12.27
N GLY A 372 -2.62 3.10 -11.90
CA GLY A 372 -1.50 3.21 -12.84
C GLY A 372 -1.49 2.08 -13.87
N PRO A 373 -1.32 0.82 -13.44
CA PRO A 373 -1.27 -0.32 -14.38
C PRO A 373 -2.57 -0.50 -15.19
N ILE A 374 -3.74 -0.12 -14.64
CA ILE A 374 -5.00 -0.16 -15.40
C ILE A 374 -4.99 0.89 -16.53
N SER A 375 -4.40 2.06 -16.28
CA SER A 375 -4.27 3.13 -17.28
C SER A 375 -3.23 2.80 -18.35
N ASP A 376 -2.13 2.16 -17.95
CA ASP A 376 -1.07 1.66 -18.83
C ASP A 376 -1.63 0.65 -19.85
N ASN A 377 -2.24 -0.43 -19.36
CA ASN A 377 -2.95 -1.39 -20.18
C ASN A 377 -4.03 -0.75 -21.07
N ALA A 378 -4.69 0.32 -20.61
CA ALA A 378 -5.68 1.01 -21.42
C ALA A 378 -5.05 1.73 -22.62
N GLY A 379 -3.82 2.24 -22.47
CA GLY A 379 -2.99 2.76 -23.55
C GLY A 379 -2.53 1.66 -24.50
N GLY A 380 -2.03 0.54 -23.97
CA GLY A 380 -1.60 -0.59 -24.79
C GLY A 380 -2.73 -1.17 -25.64
N ILE A 381 -3.93 -1.32 -25.07
CA ILE A 381 -5.13 -1.73 -25.82
C ILE A 381 -5.51 -0.70 -26.89
N ALA A 382 -5.35 0.60 -26.62
CA ALA A 382 -5.66 1.65 -27.59
C ALA A 382 -4.77 1.54 -28.84
N GLU A 383 -3.48 1.32 -28.64
CA GLU A 383 -2.52 1.18 -29.74
C GLU A 383 -2.71 -0.12 -30.50
N MET A 384 -2.82 -1.25 -29.79
CA MET A 384 -3.07 -2.57 -30.39
C MET A 384 -4.37 -2.62 -31.21
N ALA A 385 -5.39 -1.86 -30.81
CA ALA A 385 -6.65 -1.76 -31.53
C ALA A 385 -6.64 -0.74 -32.69
N GLY A 386 -5.51 -0.07 -32.95
CA GLY A 386 -5.38 0.93 -34.01
C GLY A 386 -6.32 2.12 -33.81
N MET A 387 -6.54 2.52 -32.54
CA MET A 387 -7.40 3.65 -32.22
C MET A 387 -6.73 4.98 -32.59
N SER A 388 -7.46 6.10 -32.46
CA SER A 388 -6.89 7.39 -32.85
C SER A 388 -5.78 7.85 -31.92
N HIS A 389 -4.79 8.57 -32.45
CA HIS A 389 -3.67 9.14 -31.68
C HIS A 389 -4.13 9.97 -30.47
N ARG A 390 -5.27 10.67 -30.59
CA ARG A 390 -5.87 11.44 -29.49
C ARG A 390 -6.30 10.57 -28.31
N ILE A 391 -6.60 9.28 -28.53
CA ILE A 391 -6.92 8.34 -27.46
C ILE A 391 -5.62 7.95 -26.75
N ARG A 392 -4.54 7.66 -27.49
CA ARG A 392 -3.22 7.39 -26.93
C ARG A 392 -2.68 8.57 -26.10
N GLU A 393 -2.72 9.79 -26.63
CA GLU A 393 -2.34 11.00 -25.88
C GLU A 393 -3.08 11.17 -24.54
N ARG A 394 -4.34 10.73 -24.49
CA ARG A 394 -5.15 10.78 -23.27
C ARG A 394 -4.80 9.65 -22.32
N THR A 395 -4.48 8.44 -22.81
CA THR A 395 -4.04 7.34 -21.96
C THR A 395 -2.65 7.59 -21.41
N ASP A 396 -1.71 8.11 -22.21
CA ASP A 396 -0.36 8.47 -21.76
C ASP A 396 -0.42 9.50 -20.63
N ALA A 397 -1.37 10.43 -20.69
CA ALA A 397 -1.64 11.40 -19.63
C ALA A 397 -2.17 10.76 -18.33
N LEU A 398 -2.96 9.69 -18.42
CA LEU A 398 -3.45 8.95 -17.26
C LEU A 398 -2.31 8.09 -16.68
N GLU A 399 -1.55 7.42 -17.55
CA GLU A 399 -0.41 6.57 -17.22
C GLU A 399 0.71 7.35 -16.54
N ALA A 400 1.11 8.50 -17.09
CA ALA A 400 2.15 9.35 -16.50
C ALA A 400 1.83 9.78 -15.06
N ALA A 401 0.55 10.00 -14.75
CA ALA A 401 0.10 10.26 -13.39
C ALA A 401 0.16 8.99 -12.53
N GLY A 402 -0.18 7.83 -13.09
CA GLY A 402 -0.10 6.52 -12.43
C GLY A 402 1.31 6.08 -12.04
N THR A 403 2.30 6.31 -12.91
CA THR A 403 3.70 5.93 -12.67
C THR A 403 4.31 6.63 -11.45
N GLN A 404 3.84 7.84 -11.14
CA GLN A 404 4.24 8.58 -9.93
C GLN A 404 3.72 7.93 -8.64
N LEU A 405 2.57 7.26 -8.73
CA LEU A 405 1.84 6.70 -7.58
C LEU A 405 2.37 5.31 -7.22
N LEU A 406 2.79 4.53 -8.22
CA LEU A 406 3.52 3.25 -8.07
C LEU A 406 4.78 3.38 -7.21
N LEU A 407 5.44 4.54 -7.24
CA LEU A 407 6.66 4.78 -6.47
C LEU A 407 6.36 5.21 -5.02
N LEU A 408 5.19 5.83 -4.79
CA LEU A 408 4.81 6.30 -3.47
C LEU A 408 4.57 5.16 -2.48
N GLU A 409 3.84 4.13 -2.89
CA GLU A 409 3.58 2.98 -2.00
C GLU A 409 4.82 2.11 -1.82
N ARG A 410 5.70 2.02 -2.83
CA ARG A 410 6.99 1.30 -2.71
C ARG A 410 7.91 1.94 -1.65
N ASP A 411 7.93 3.28 -1.55
CA ASP A 411 8.65 3.99 -0.49
C ASP A 411 8.00 3.75 0.88
N LEU A 412 6.67 3.82 0.95
CA LEU A 412 5.88 3.53 2.16
C LEU A 412 6.11 2.09 2.67
N GLN A 413 6.21 1.12 1.77
CA GLN A 413 6.51 -0.28 2.08
C GLN A 413 7.93 -0.47 2.62
N LEU A 414 8.93 0.17 2.00
CA LEU A 414 10.32 0.13 2.48
C LEU A 414 10.45 0.68 3.91
N VAL A 415 9.62 1.68 4.24
CA VAL A 415 9.47 2.23 5.59
C VAL A 415 8.86 1.21 6.55
N LEU A 416 7.73 0.61 6.16
CA LEU A 416 7.00 -0.36 6.96
C LEU A 416 7.75 -1.65 7.22
N LEU A 417 8.42 -2.18 6.20
CA LEU A 417 9.24 -3.39 6.31
C LEU A 417 10.38 -3.17 7.31
N ARG A 418 11.00 -1.97 7.31
CA ARG A 418 12.06 -1.61 8.27
C ARG A 418 11.54 -1.41 9.68
N LEU A 419 10.35 -0.82 9.85
CA LEU A 419 9.69 -0.69 11.16
C LEU A 419 9.29 -2.06 11.73
N CYS A 420 8.74 -2.95 10.89
CA CYS A 420 8.38 -4.32 11.24
C CYS A 420 9.60 -5.21 11.49
N LEU A 421 10.67 -5.09 10.69
CA LEU A 421 11.96 -5.77 10.96
C LEU A 421 12.56 -5.34 12.31
N TRP A 422 12.45 -4.06 12.67
CA TRP A 422 12.88 -3.58 13.98
C TRP A 422 12.06 -4.21 15.12
N LEU A 423 10.76 -4.44 14.88
CA LEU A 423 9.87 -5.17 15.79
C LEU A 423 10.25 -6.65 15.94
N SER A 424 10.65 -7.30 14.86
CA SER A 424 11.04 -8.72 14.84
C SER A 424 12.43 -8.99 15.43
N LEU A 425 13.31 -7.99 15.50
CA LEU A 425 14.69 -8.11 16.01
C LEU A 425 14.78 -7.99 17.53
N VAL A 426 13.70 -7.58 18.20
CA VAL A 426 13.65 -7.47 19.65
C VAL A 426 13.07 -8.77 20.22
N PRO A 427 13.80 -9.51 21.09
CA PRO A 427 13.19 -10.57 21.87
C PRO A 427 12.15 -9.91 22.79
N LEU A 428 10.87 -10.17 22.50
CA LEU A 428 9.75 -9.85 23.39
C LEU A 428 9.84 -10.68 24.67
#